data_AF-A0A2V7BUF4-F1
#
_entry.id   AF-A0A2V7BUF4-F1
#
_cell.length_a   1.000
_cell.length_b   1.000
_cell.length_c   1.000
_cell.angle_alpha   90.00
_cell.angle_beta   90.00
_cell.angle_gamma   90.00
#
_symmetry.space_group_name_H-M   'P 1'
#
loop_
_entity.id
_entity.type
_entity.pdbx_description
1 polymer ?
#
loop_
_entity_poly.entity_id
_entity_poly.type
_entity_poly.pdbx_seq_one_letter_code
_entity_poly.pdbx_strand_id
1 'polypeptide(L)'
;MFLLFALVVEPAPALAGKGKTTTESQWDLSQIWVDTNALADVVLYEVTEDMYLRDADGNFVTSPVPGGRRTAVAQLSGWAKLGSPLCPSWVLLVAPTATKCAVNATGADDLSLATGKGTLSGAFSVVVQGDNLVDAGEFVIMTGTFFGDADLSPAFAGVAPLGYIKNGVVAIDGGDLKVGFSGTFRMPVKIQGTLSDTLQLDAYYISGSGLPVWVKVNERALGVPTVRIEIKF
;
A
#
# COMPACT_ATOMS: atom_id res chain seq x y z
N MET A 1 12.08 -6.57 -3.11
CA MET A 1 12.90 -7.40 -4.03
C MET A 1 12.55 -8.90 -4.04
N PHE A 2 11.88 -9.46 -3.02
CA PHE A 2 11.48 -10.89 -3.05
C PHE A 2 10.27 -11.23 -3.95
N LEU A 3 9.29 -10.33 -4.04
CA LEU A 3 8.23 -10.42 -5.05
C LEU A 3 8.73 -10.18 -6.48
N LEU A 4 9.95 -9.62 -6.64
CA LEU A 4 10.60 -9.50 -7.93
C LEU A 4 11.09 -10.86 -8.45
N PHE A 5 11.44 -11.81 -7.58
CA PHE A 5 11.96 -13.12 -8.00
C PHE A 5 10.87 -14.12 -8.41
N ALA A 6 9.67 -14.04 -7.84
CA ALA A 6 8.54 -14.89 -8.26
C ALA A 6 8.03 -14.56 -9.68
N LEU A 7 8.36 -13.38 -10.21
CA LEU A 7 7.98 -12.92 -11.55
C LEU A 7 9.07 -13.12 -12.62
N VAL A 8 10.23 -13.72 -12.29
CA VAL A 8 11.37 -13.84 -13.22
C VAL A 8 11.42 -15.19 -13.97
N VAL A 9 10.53 -16.15 -13.66
CA VAL A 9 10.61 -17.50 -14.27
C VAL A 9 9.46 -17.84 -15.22
N GLU A 10 8.44 -17.00 -15.37
CA GLU A 10 7.37 -17.26 -16.35
C GLU A 10 7.12 -16.05 -17.26
N PRO A 11 7.01 -16.24 -18.59
CA PRO A 11 6.56 -15.19 -19.46
C PRO A 11 5.15 -14.77 -19.01
N ALA A 12 4.92 -13.45 -18.97
CA ALA A 12 3.60 -12.89 -18.73
C ALA A 12 2.54 -13.65 -19.55
N PRO A 13 1.37 -13.98 -18.98
CA PRO A 13 0.32 -14.64 -19.74
C PRO A 13 -0.03 -13.77 -20.94
N ALA A 14 0.19 -14.33 -22.13
CA ALA A 14 -0.16 -13.68 -23.37
C ALA A 14 -1.67 -13.40 -23.34
N LEU A 15 -2.04 -12.13 -23.34
CA LEU A 15 -3.42 -11.71 -23.57
C LEU A 15 -3.80 -12.18 -24.98
N ALA A 16 -4.53 -13.29 -25.05
CA ALA A 16 -5.05 -13.86 -26.28
C ALA A 16 -6.15 -12.96 -26.87
N GLY A 17 -5.74 -11.87 -27.52
CA GLY A 17 -6.61 -11.06 -28.38
C GLY A 17 -6.61 -11.62 -29.79
N LYS A 18 -7.52 -12.56 -30.09
CA LYS A 18 -7.81 -12.96 -31.47
C LYS A 18 -8.41 -11.76 -32.23
N GLY A 19 -7.64 -11.27 -33.21
CA GLY A 19 -8.08 -10.68 -34.47
C GLY A 19 -9.21 -9.65 -34.47
N LYS A 20 -8.86 -8.38 -34.67
CA LYS A 20 -9.56 -7.51 -35.64
C LYS A 20 -8.68 -6.33 -36.06
N THR A 21 -8.76 -6.06 -37.36
CA THR A 21 -8.04 -5.09 -38.18
C THR A 21 -8.25 -3.64 -37.78
N THR A 22 -7.14 -2.90 -37.73
CA THR A 22 -6.94 -1.46 -38.00
C THR A 22 -8.16 -0.54 -37.92
N THR A 23 -8.29 0.13 -36.78
CA THR A 23 -8.67 1.54 -36.65
C THR A 23 -8.09 2.01 -35.33
N GLU A 24 -7.50 3.21 -35.31
CA GLU A 24 -6.79 3.78 -34.15
C GLU A 24 -7.56 3.50 -32.85
N SER A 25 -6.94 2.76 -31.94
CA SER A 25 -7.44 2.60 -30.58
C SER A 25 -7.30 3.96 -29.89
N GLN A 26 -8.33 4.79 -30.04
CA GLN A 26 -8.52 5.98 -29.26
C GLN A 26 -8.60 5.54 -27.79
N TRP A 27 -7.47 5.63 -27.09
CA TRP A 27 -7.39 5.36 -25.67
C TRP A 27 -8.36 6.31 -24.97
N ASP A 28 -9.43 5.76 -24.42
CA ASP A 28 -10.31 6.52 -23.54
C ASP A 28 -9.53 6.86 -22.26
N LEU A 29 -8.97 8.06 -22.23
CA LEU A 29 -8.17 8.56 -21.11
C LEU A 29 -8.98 8.62 -19.81
N SER A 30 -10.32 8.58 -19.84
CA SER A 30 -11.14 8.53 -18.63
C SER A 30 -10.99 7.19 -17.88
N GLN A 31 -10.60 6.12 -18.57
CA GLN A 31 -10.34 4.81 -17.96
C GLN A 31 -8.94 4.69 -17.35
N ILE A 32 -8.02 5.59 -17.70
CA ILE A 32 -6.69 5.70 -17.05
C ILE A 32 -6.83 6.19 -15.59
N TRP A 33 -7.96 6.83 -15.25
CA TRP A 33 -8.17 7.51 -13.98
C TRP A 33 -9.34 6.96 -13.16
N VAL A 34 -9.71 5.68 -13.30
CA VAL A 34 -10.70 5.09 -12.39
C VAL A 34 -10.12 5.12 -10.98
N ASP A 35 -10.59 6.07 -10.19
CA ASP A 35 -10.15 6.30 -8.82
C ASP A 35 -10.67 5.19 -7.92
N THR A 36 -9.93 4.09 -7.87
CA THR A 36 -10.19 2.96 -6.96
C THR A 36 -10.09 3.37 -5.48
N ASN A 37 -9.65 4.61 -5.18
CA ASN A 37 -9.68 5.21 -3.85
C ASN A 37 -11.11 5.44 -3.30
N ALA A 38 -12.15 5.43 -4.13
CA ALA A 38 -13.51 5.76 -3.70
C ALA A 38 -14.06 4.85 -2.58
N LEU A 39 -13.41 3.72 -2.29
CA LEU A 39 -13.84 2.75 -1.28
C LEU A 39 -12.95 2.65 -0.04
N ALA A 40 -11.80 3.33 0.02
CA ALA A 40 -10.90 3.28 1.17
C ALA A 40 -11.10 4.48 2.09
N ASP A 41 -11.07 4.25 3.40
CA ASP A 41 -11.13 5.32 4.40
C ASP A 41 -9.74 5.94 4.64
N VAL A 42 -8.70 5.12 4.51
CA VAL A 42 -7.30 5.55 4.59
C VAL A 42 -6.52 4.89 3.47
N VAL A 43 -5.65 5.66 2.83
CA VAL A 43 -4.69 5.15 1.86
C VAL A 43 -3.30 5.54 2.29
N LEU A 44 -2.46 4.56 2.55
CA LEU A 44 -1.06 4.73 2.92
C LEU A 44 -0.14 4.23 1.80
N TYR A 45 1.03 4.84 1.71
CA TYR A 45 2.08 4.49 0.79
C TYR A 45 3.33 4.14 1.57
N GLU A 46 3.96 3.02 1.23
CA GLU A 46 5.24 2.61 1.78
C GLU A 46 6.36 3.49 1.23
N VAL A 47 6.82 4.43 2.04
CA VAL A 47 7.85 5.40 1.66
C VAL A 47 9.23 4.75 1.69
N THR A 48 9.49 3.93 2.70
CA THR A 48 10.71 3.14 2.85
C THR A 48 10.41 1.83 3.56
N GLU A 49 11.21 0.79 3.31
CA GLU A 49 11.14 -0.50 4.01
C GLU A 49 12.55 -1.04 4.25
N ASP A 50 12.83 -1.43 5.50
CA ASP A 50 13.98 -2.26 5.86
C ASP A 50 13.49 -3.70 6.07
N MET A 51 13.95 -4.62 5.21
CA MET A 51 13.49 -6.01 5.18
C MET A 51 14.64 -6.99 5.36
N TYR A 52 14.38 -7.99 6.20
CA TYR A 52 15.28 -9.10 6.45
C TYR A 52 14.61 -10.44 6.14
N LEU A 53 15.40 -11.37 5.62
CA LEU A 53 15.05 -12.77 5.60
C LEU A 53 15.80 -13.52 6.68
N ARG A 54 15.11 -14.45 7.33
CA ARG A 54 15.67 -15.32 8.35
C ARG A 54 15.39 -16.78 8.05
N ASP A 55 16.34 -17.66 8.35
CA ASP A 55 16.10 -19.10 8.34
C ASP A 55 15.27 -19.55 9.56
N ALA A 56 15.03 -20.86 9.69
CA ALA A 56 14.28 -21.42 10.80
C ALA A 56 14.97 -21.24 12.17
N ASP A 57 16.29 -21.06 12.18
CA ASP A 57 17.10 -20.84 13.37
C ASP A 57 17.21 -19.34 13.73
N GLY A 58 16.66 -18.46 12.88
CA GLY A 58 16.64 -17.01 13.05
C GLY A 58 17.85 -16.28 12.48
N ASN A 59 18.76 -16.95 11.78
CA ASN A 59 19.93 -16.32 11.16
C ASN A 59 19.53 -15.57 9.90
N PHE A 60 20.19 -14.43 9.65
CA PHE A 60 19.96 -13.68 8.41
C PHE A 60 20.45 -14.45 7.18
N VAL A 61 19.60 -14.49 6.17
CA VAL A 61 19.88 -15.12 4.88
C VAL A 61 19.64 -14.16 3.73
N THR A 62 20.29 -14.39 2.60
CA THR A 62 20.17 -13.54 1.40
C THR A 62 19.07 -14.00 0.45
N SER A 63 18.49 -15.18 0.69
CA SER A 63 17.42 -15.78 -0.12
C SER A 63 16.40 -16.52 0.77
N PRO A 64 15.16 -16.76 0.29
CA PRO A 64 14.13 -17.43 1.05
C PRO A 64 14.52 -18.88 1.18
N VAL A 65 14.34 -19.41 2.37
CA VAL A 65 14.59 -20.82 2.65
C VAL A 65 13.31 -21.47 3.16
N PRO A 66 13.12 -22.78 2.93
CA PRO A 66 12.02 -23.52 3.53
C PRO A 66 11.99 -23.31 5.05
N GLY A 67 10.82 -22.99 5.59
CA GLY A 67 10.66 -22.71 7.03
C GLY A 67 11.17 -21.33 7.48
N GLY A 68 11.72 -20.52 6.59
CA GLY A 68 12.20 -19.17 6.91
C GLY A 68 11.09 -18.14 7.11
N ARG A 69 11.50 -16.95 7.53
CA ARG A 69 10.63 -15.80 7.82
C ARG A 69 11.10 -14.54 7.08
N ARG A 70 10.15 -13.68 6.75
CA ARG A 70 10.39 -12.29 6.35
C ARG A 70 9.98 -11.39 7.50
N THR A 71 10.86 -10.50 7.91
CA THR A 71 10.56 -9.47 8.90
C THR A 71 10.91 -8.12 8.28
N ALA A 72 9.98 -7.17 8.32
CA ALA A 72 10.20 -5.85 7.75
C ALA A 72 9.71 -4.75 8.68
N VAL A 73 10.33 -3.57 8.57
CA VAL A 73 9.85 -2.32 9.16
C VAL A 73 9.70 -1.29 8.05
N ALA A 74 8.52 -0.74 7.92
CA ALA A 74 8.15 0.22 6.90
C ALA A 74 7.75 1.56 7.49
N GLN A 75 8.16 2.64 6.82
CA GLN A 75 7.64 3.98 7.05
C GLN A 75 6.55 4.26 6.02
N LEU A 76 5.37 4.61 6.50
CA LEU A 76 4.17 4.80 5.72
C LEU A 76 3.71 6.25 5.83
N SER A 77 3.25 6.82 4.72
CA SER A 77 2.57 8.11 4.74
C SER A 77 1.41 8.12 3.76
N GLY A 78 0.36 8.88 4.07
CA GLY A 78 -0.80 8.98 3.21
C GLY A 78 -1.92 9.79 3.82
N TRP A 79 -3.16 9.43 3.49
CA TRP A 79 -4.33 10.27 3.75
C TRP A 79 -5.49 9.47 4.33
N ALA A 80 -6.11 10.02 5.37
CA ALA A 80 -7.39 9.61 5.90
C ALA A 80 -8.51 10.53 5.39
N LYS A 81 -9.61 9.94 4.95
CA LYS A 81 -10.82 10.62 4.51
C LYS A 81 -11.47 11.32 5.70
N LEU A 82 -11.86 12.59 5.54
CA LEU A 82 -12.64 13.30 6.55
C LEU A 82 -13.94 12.55 6.90
N GLY A 83 -14.23 12.42 8.19
CA GLY A 83 -15.33 11.62 8.74
C GLY A 83 -14.96 10.17 9.07
N SER A 84 -13.79 9.68 8.65
CA SER A 84 -13.29 8.37 9.06
C SER A 84 -12.80 8.38 10.52
N PRO A 85 -12.63 7.20 11.15
CA PRO A 85 -12.08 7.12 12.50
C PRO A 85 -10.72 7.80 12.71
N LEU A 86 -9.86 7.83 11.68
CA LEU A 86 -8.56 8.51 11.73
C LEU A 86 -8.60 9.98 11.27
N CYS A 87 -9.74 10.47 10.78
CA CYS A 87 -9.91 11.89 10.47
C CYS A 87 -11.34 12.31 10.82
N PRO A 88 -11.70 12.26 12.11
CA PRO A 88 -13.07 12.51 12.56
C PRO A 88 -13.50 13.95 12.27
N SER A 89 -14.81 14.18 12.11
CA SER A 89 -15.34 15.51 11.73
C SER A 89 -15.02 16.63 12.72
N TRP A 90 -14.71 16.32 13.99
CA TRP A 90 -14.30 17.33 14.97
C TRP A 90 -13.02 18.04 14.57
N VAL A 91 -12.20 17.45 13.69
CA VAL A 91 -10.99 18.09 13.15
C VAL A 91 -11.27 19.46 12.54
N LEU A 92 -12.46 19.68 11.98
CA LEU A 92 -12.87 20.98 11.44
C LEU A 92 -12.94 22.09 12.51
N LEU A 93 -12.98 21.76 13.79
CA LEU A 93 -12.92 22.74 14.88
C LEU A 93 -11.50 23.30 15.07
N VAL A 94 -10.46 22.53 14.72
CA VAL A 94 -9.05 22.92 14.86
C VAL A 94 -8.39 23.25 13.52
N ALA A 95 -8.88 22.66 12.43
CA ALA A 95 -8.44 22.88 11.05
C ALA A 95 -9.67 23.01 10.12
N PRO A 96 -10.33 24.19 10.08
CA PRO A 96 -11.62 24.37 9.40
C PRO A 96 -11.62 24.13 7.88
N THR A 97 -10.45 24.21 7.25
CA THR A 97 -10.27 23.99 5.81
C THR A 97 -9.83 22.57 5.46
N ALA A 98 -9.68 21.69 6.46
CA ALA A 98 -9.25 20.32 6.24
C ALA A 98 -10.26 19.54 5.40
N THR A 99 -9.82 18.99 4.27
CA THR A 99 -10.61 18.08 3.43
C THR A 99 -10.28 16.61 3.65
N LYS A 100 -9.14 16.37 4.31
CA LYS A 100 -8.56 15.07 4.68
C LYS A 100 -7.49 15.31 5.75
N CYS A 101 -7.08 14.25 6.44
CA CYS A 101 -5.97 14.30 7.39
C CYS A 101 -4.79 13.51 6.84
N ALA A 102 -3.57 13.96 7.07
CA ALA A 102 -2.39 13.18 6.75
C ALA A 102 -2.18 12.13 7.84
N VAL A 103 -1.75 10.94 7.44
CA VAL A 103 -1.43 9.84 8.36
C VAL A 103 -0.01 9.42 8.10
N ASN A 104 0.81 9.42 9.14
CA ASN A 104 2.16 8.88 9.13
C ASN A 104 2.20 7.68 10.06
N ALA A 105 2.81 6.58 9.64
CA ALA A 105 2.87 5.36 10.44
C ALA A 105 4.20 4.65 10.28
N THR A 106 4.63 4.00 11.36
CA THR A 106 5.68 2.98 11.32
C THR A 106 5.02 1.63 11.52
N GLY A 107 5.13 0.76 10.53
CA GLY A 107 4.60 -0.61 10.58
C GLY A 107 5.72 -1.63 10.58
N ALA A 108 5.53 -2.73 11.29
CA ALA A 108 6.39 -3.88 11.27
C ALA A 108 5.59 -5.12 10.91
N ASP A 109 6.17 -6.02 10.13
CA ASP A 109 5.60 -7.34 9.85
C ASP A 109 6.55 -8.48 10.19
N ASP A 110 5.94 -9.65 10.42
CA ASP A 110 6.67 -10.90 10.55
C ASP A 110 5.86 -12.03 9.90
N LEU A 111 6.34 -12.48 8.74
CA LEU A 111 5.64 -13.37 7.83
C LEU A 111 6.39 -14.69 7.64
N SER A 112 5.65 -15.79 7.64
CA SER A 112 6.15 -17.10 7.22
C SER A 112 6.38 -17.13 5.72
N LEU A 113 7.60 -17.48 5.28
CA LEU A 113 7.90 -17.62 3.85
C LEU A 113 7.24 -18.86 3.22
N ALA A 114 6.82 -19.82 4.04
CA ALA A 114 6.13 -21.02 3.57
C ALA A 114 4.66 -20.75 3.21
N THR A 115 4.03 -19.79 3.88
CA THR A 115 2.58 -19.53 3.72
C THR A 115 2.27 -18.14 3.18
N GLY A 116 3.22 -17.21 3.24
CA GLY A 116 2.99 -15.80 2.98
C GLY A 116 2.16 -15.10 4.06
N LYS A 117 1.93 -15.74 5.21
CA LYS A 117 1.05 -15.25 6.28
C LYS A 117 1.82 -14.94 7.56
N GLY A 118 1.27 -14.02 8.35
CA GLY A 118 1.82 -13.67 9.64
C GLY A 118 1.06 -12.51 10.27
N THR A 119 1.77 -11.66 11.00
CA THR A 119 1.19 -10.52 11.71
C THR A 119 1.85 -9.23 11.30
N LEU A 120 1.12 -8.14 11.46
CA LEU A 120 1.64 -6.79 11.41
C LEU A 120 1.25 -6.01 12.67
N SER A 121 2.06 -5.03 13.01
CA SER A 121 1.77 -4.10 14.10
C SER A 121 2.51 -2.79 13.90
N GLY A 122 2.13 -1.75 14.62
CA GLY A 122 2.84 -0.49 14.53
C GLY A 122 2.19 0.64 15.29
N ALA A 123 2.69 1.84 15.02
CA ALA A 123 2.21 3.10 15.57
C ALA A 123 1.93 4.09 14.45
N PHE A 124 1.04 5.04 14.71
CA PHE A 124 0.72 6.10 13.77
C PHE A 124 0.47 7.43 14.47
N SER A 125 0.58 8.48 13.67
CA SER A 125 0.12 9.83 13.99
C SER A 125 -0.77 10.33 12.86
N VAL A 126 -1.85 11.00 13.23
CA VAL A 126 -2.67 11.78 12.31
C VAL A 126 -2.32 13.25 12.51
N VAL A 127 -2.01 13.92 11.40
CA VAL A 127 -1.64 15.32 11.36
C VAL A 127 -2.51 16.09 10.38
N VAL A 128 -2.71 17.37 10.68
CA VAL A 128 -3.38 18.32 9.80
C VAL A 128 -2.43 19.43 9.41
N GLN A 129 -2.83 20.18 8.38
CA GLN A 129 -2.06 21.35 7.97
C GLN A 129 -2.01 22.39 9.07
N GLY A 130 -0.80 22.89 9.31
CA GLY A 130 -0.51 23.98 10.24
C GLY A 130 -0.60 25.33 9.54
N ASP A 131 0.42 26.17 9.75
CA ASP A 131 0.49 27.53 9.22
C ASP A 131 1.11 27.60 7.81
N ASN A 132 2.01 26.68 7.47
CA ASN A 132 2.67 26.62 6.16
C ASN A 132 1.93 25.70 5.16
N LEU A 133 1.05 26.28 4.35
CA LEU A 133 0.25 25.55 3.35
C LEU A 133 1.05 24.86 2.24
N VAL A 134 2.35 25.11 2.13
CA VAL A 134 3.25 24.46 1.15
C VAL A 134 4.00 23.28 1.76
N ASP A 135 4.07 23.18 3.09
CA ASP A 135 4.69 22.06 3.80
C ASP A 135 3.72 20.87 3.94
N ALA A 136 4.23 19.73 4.41
CA ALA A 136 3.41 18.63 4.87
C ALA A 136 2.69 19.00 6.18
N GLY A 137 1.55 18.35 6.45
CA GLY A 137 0.86 18.53 7.72
C GLY A 137 1.75 18.10 8.89
N GLU A 138 1.73 18.89 9.96
CA GLU A 138 2.63 18.72 11.11
C GLU A 138 1.89 18.77 12.46
N PHE A 139 0.70 19.37 12.51
CA PHE A 139 -0.05 19.50 13.75
C PHE A 139 -0.73 18.18 14.09
N VAL A 140 -0.21 17.49 15.12
CA VAL A 140 -0.73 16.19 15.58
C VAL A 140 -2.09 16.38 16.25
N ILE A 141 -3.08 15.66 15.73
CA ILE A 141 -4.46 15.63 16.28
C ILE A 141 -4.82 14.30 16.93
N MET A 142 -4.05 13.24 16.63
CA MET A 142 -4.30 11.89 17.12
C MET A 142 -3.02 11.05 16.97
N THR A 143 -2.79 10.17 17.93
CA THR A 143 -1.80 9.08 17.83
C THR A 143 -2.44 7.77 18.23
N GLY A 144 -1.80 6.67 17.88
CA GLY A 144 -2.25 5.37 18.31
C GLY A 144 -1.37 4.24 17.81
N THR A 145 -1.87 3.04 18.05
CA THR A 145 -1.23 1.78 17.61
C THR A 145 -2.19 0.95 16.80
N PHE A 146 -1.62 0.03 16.01
CA PHE A 146 -2.41 -0.94 15.25
C PHE A 146 -1.78 -2.33 15.33
N PHE A 147 -2.63 -3.33 15.13
CA PHE A 147 -2.26 -4.73 14.98
C PHE A 147 -3.19 -5.39 13.96
N GLY A 148 -2.73 -6.44 13.28
CA GLY A 148 -3.58 -7.27 12.44
C GLY A 148 -2.86 -8.50 11.90
N ASP A 149 -3.64 -9.37 11.25
CA ASP A 149 -3.13 -10.54 10.55
C ASP A 149 -2.83 -10.17 9.09
N ALA A 150 -1.60 -10.42 8.66
CA ALA A 150 -1.13 -10.18 7.30
C ALA A 150 -1.24 -11.45 6.46
N ASP A 151 -1.78 -11.31 5.26
CA ASP A 151 -1.96 -12.41 4.30
C ASP A 151 -1.45 -12.00 2.91
N LEU A 152 -0.20 -12.33 2.62
CA LEU A 152 0.45 -12.17 1.32
C LEU A 152 0.48 -13.48 0.52
N SER A 153 -0.32 -14.49 0.89
CA SER A 153 -0.32 -15.77 0.17
C SER A 153 -0.62 -15.65 -1.34
N PRO A 154 -1.47 -14.71 -1.83
CA PRO A 154 -1.67 -14.55 -3.27
C PRO A 154 -0.39 -14.14 -4.02
N ALA A 155 0.39 -13.26 -3.39
CA ALA A 155 1.69 -12.80 -3.88
C ALA A 155 2.72 -13.95 -3.88
N PHE A 156 2.77 -14.75 -2.82
CA PHE A 156 3.69 -15.90 -2.72
C PHE A 156 3.34 -17.03 -3.68
N ALA A 157 2.05 -17.21 -4.00
CA ALA A 157 1.59 -18.19 -4.97
C ALA A 157 1.72 -17.72 -6.43
N GLY A 158 2.23 -16.51 -6.68
CA GLY A 158 2.34 -15.94 -8.04
C GLY A 158 0.97 -15.62 -8.68
N VAL A 159 -0.11 -15.61 -7.90
CA VAL A 159 -1.47 -15.43 -8.42
C VAL A 159 -1.75 -13.94 -8.69
N ALA A 160 -1.37 -13.07 -7.77
CA ALA A 160 -1.53 -11.63 -7.90
C ALA A 160 -0.57 -10.88 -6.97
N PRO A 161 -0.10 -9.67 -7.33
CA PRO A 161 0.72 -8.79 -6.49
C PRO A 161 -0.14 -8.10 -5.41
N LEU A 162 -0.93 -8.90 -4.68
CA LEU A 162 -1.92 -8.47 -3.69
C LEU A 162 -1.66 -9.12 -2.34
N GLY A 163 -2.02 -8.38 -1.30
CA GLY A 163 -2.06 -8.88 0.08
C GLY A 163 -3.25 -8.29 0.84
N TYR A 164 -3.52 -8.86 2.01
CA TYR A 164 -4.65 -8.44 2.85
C TYR A 164 -4.26 -8.28 4.32
N ILE A 165 -4.96 -7.38 5.01
CA ILE A 165 -4.97 -7.26 6.46
C ILE A 165 -6.33 -7.72 6.96
N LYS A 166 -6.33 -8.70 7.86
CA LYS A 166 -7.52 -9.25 8.52
C LYS A 166 -7.43 -9.01 10.01
N ASN A 167 -8.59 -9.01 10.68
CA ASN A 167 -8.68 -8.84 12.14
C ASN A 167 -7.91 -7.61 12.64
N GLY A 168 -7.87 -6.55 11.83
CA GLY A 168 -7.14 -5.34 12.15
C GLY A 168 -7.82 -4.63 13.32
N VAL A 169 -7.02 -4.10 14.24
CA VAL A 169 -7.49 -3.27 15.34
C VAL A 169 -6.59 -2.04 15.43
N VAL A 170 -7.21 -0.87 15.42
CA VAL A 170 -6.59 0.40 15.79
C VAL A 170 -6.97 0.72 17.23
N ALA A 171 -6.00 1.13 18.04
CA ALA A 171 -6.21 1.68 19.39
C ALA A 171 -5.74 3.14 19.41
N ILE A 172 -6.62 4.05 19.80
CA ILE A 172 -6.31 5.49 19.91
C ILE A 172 -5.74 5.80 21.28
N ASP A 173 -4.62 6.52 21.33
CA ASP A 173 -4.01 6.92 22.59
C ASP A 173 -4.91 7.89 23.37
N GLY A 174 -4.87 7.80 24.70
CA GLY A 174 -5.64 8.69 25.58
C GLY A 174 -7.13 8.35 25.70
N GLY A 175 -7.59 7.23 25.13
CA GLY A 175 -8.95 6.72 25.31
C GLY A 175 -9.04 5.20 25.19
N ASP A 176 -10.23 4.65 25.44
CA ASP A 176 -10.50 3.21 25.33
C ASP A 176 -11.03 2.80 23.94
N LEU A 177 -11.02 3.72 22.98
CA LEU A 177 -11.57 3.49 21.65
C LEU A 177 -10.68 2.51 20.87
N LYS A 178 -11.26 1.37 20.53
CA LYS A 178 -10.71 0.40 19.59
C LYS A 178 -11.61 0.28 18.38
N VAL A 179 -11.02 0.38 17.20
CA VAL A 179 -11.77 0.32 15.93
C VAL A 179 -11.23 -0.83 15.11
N GLY A 180 -12.12 -1.71 14.66
CA GLY A 180 -11.76 -2.77 13.73
C GLY A 180 -11.42 -2.21 12.36
N PHE A 181 -10.53 -2.87 11.63
CA PHE A 181 -10.27 -2.52 10.24
C PHE A 181 -9.86 -3.73 9.40
N SER A 182 -9.98 -3.57 8.09
CA SER A 182 -9.40 -4.46 7.08
C SER A 182 -8.54 -3.67 6.11
N GLY A 183 -7.60 -4.35 5.47
CA GLY A 183 -6.64 -3.72 4.57
C GLY A 183 -6.39 -4.50 3.30
N THR A 184 -6.01 -3.80 2.23
CA THR A 184 -5.51 -4.41 0.98
C THR A 184 -4.15 -3.80 0.65
N PHE A 185 -3.13 -4.65 0.51
CA PHE A 185 -1.82 -4.29 -0.04
C PHE A 185 -1.83 -4.45 -1.56
N ARG A 186 -1.31 -3.47 -2.27
CA ARG A 186 -1.07 -3.52 -3.70
C ARG A 186 0.41 -3.26 -3.97
N MET A 187 1.11 -4.30 -4.40
CA MET A 187 2.49 -4.18 -4.84
C MET A 187 2.50 -3.63 -6.28
N PRO A 188 3.28 -2.57 -6.58
CA PRO A 188 3.40 -2.06 -7.94
C PRO A 188 4.16 -3.06 -8.82
N VAL A 189 3.71 -3.19 -10.06
CA VAL A 189 4.35 -4.00 -11.10
C VAL A 189 4.94 -3.09 -12.16
N LYS A 190 6.21 -3.31 -12.51
CA LYS A 190 6.89 -2.56 -13.56
C LYS A 190 6.55 -3.09 -14.95
N ILE A 191 6.30 -2.17 -15.88
CA ILE A 191 6.25 -2.42 -17.32
C ILE A 191 7.63 -2.16 -17.91
N GLN A 192 8.12 -3.08 -18.73
CA GLN A 192 9.38 -2.88 -19.44
C GLN A 192 9.17 -1.94 -20.64
N GLY A 193 9.91 -0.83 -20.70
CA GLY A 193 9.91 0.07 -21.85
C GLY A 193 10.65 1.39 -21.59
N THR A 194 11.49 1.82 -22.54
CA THR A 194 12.33 3.02 -22.39
C THR A 194 11.53 4.33 -22.34
N LEU A 195 10.39 4.36 -23.04
CA LEU A 195 9.52 5.55 -23.14
C LEU A 195 8.63 5.72 -21.90
N SER A 196 8.19 4.61 -21.29
CA SER A 196 7.41 4.59 -20.05
C SER A 196 8.22 5.05 -18.84
N ASP A 197 9.51 4.72 -18.79
CA ASP A 197 10.43 5.13 -17.72
C ASP A 197 10.62 6.66 -17.69
N THR A 198 10.68 7.30 -18.86
CA THR A 198 10.87 8.76 -18.97
C THR A 198 9.65 9.55 -18.50
N LEU A 199 8.44 9.00 -18.71
CA LEU A 199 7.18 9.66 -18.37
C LEU A 199 6.62 9.23 -17.00
N GLN A 200 7.34 8.38 -16.24
CA GLN A 200 6.86 7.76 -15.00
C GLN A 200 5.53 7.00 -15.16
N LEU A 201 5.29 6.46 -16.36
CA LEU A 201 4.16 5.59 -16.69
C LEU A 201 4.62 4.13 -16.75
N ASP A 202 5.63 3.80 -15.95
CA ASP A 202 6.31 2.50 -15.94
C ASP A 202 5.75 1.53 -14.90
N ALA A 203 4.77 1.93 -14.08
CA ALA A 203 4.24 1.07 -13.01
C ALA A 203 2.72 1.16 -12.84
N TYR A 204 2.11 0.04 -12.49
CA TYR A 204 0.69 -0.06 -12.16
C TYR A 204 0.47 -1.01 -10.97
N TYR A 205 -0.62 -0.77 -10.24
CA TYR A 205 -1.22 -1.70 -9.29
C TYR A 205 -2.24 -2.58 -10.01
N ILE A 206 -2.48 -3.79 -9.49
CA ILE A 206 -3.63 -4.60 -9.91
C ILE A 206 -4.81 -4.30 -8.99
N SER A 207 -5.98 -4.01 -9.55
CA SER A 207 -7.22 -3.75 -8.80
C SER A 207 -7.82 -5.04 -8.25
N GLY A 208 -8.85 -4.94 -7.39
CA GLY A 208 -9.60 -6.12 -6.93
C GLY A 208 -10.35 -6.86 -8.05
N SER A 209 -10.60 -6.22 -9.20
CA SER A 209 -11.18 -6.83 -10.40
C SER A 209 -10.13 -7.31 -11.41
N GLY A 210 -8.83 -7.24 -11.06
CA GLY A 210 -7.74 -7.66 -11.94
C GLY A 210 -7.33 -6.61 -12.98
N LEU A 211 -7.91 -5.41 -12.95
CA LEU A 211 -7.60 -4.35 -13.90
C LEU A 211 -6.37 -3.54 -13.46
N PRO A 212 -5.52 -3.06 -14.38
CA PRO A 212 -4.41 -2.20 -14.04
C PRO A 212 -4.89 -0.82 -13.57
N VAL A 213 -4.25 -0.30 -12.52
CA VAL A 213 -4.42 1.06 -11.99
C VAL A 213 -3.05 1.70 -11.97
N TRP A 214 -2.82 2.70 -12.81
CA TRP A 214 -1.51 3.33 -12.93
C TRP A 214 -1.06 3.99 -11.64
N VAL A 215 0.22 3.82 -11.29
CA VAL A 215 0.84 4.49 -10.16
C VAL A 215 0.98 5.97 -10.49
N LYS A 216 0.32 6.83 -9.71
CA LYS A 216 0.37 8.28 -9.91
C LYS A 216 1.69 8.84 -9.43
N VAL A 217 2.07 10.03 -9.92
CA VAL A 217 3.30 10.72 -9.51
C VAL A 217 3.37 10.94 -8.00
N ASN A 218 2.24 11.25 -7.36
CA ASN A 218 2.14 11.46 -5.92
C ASN A 218 1.99 10.17 -5.09
N GLU A 219 2.04 9.00 -5.74
CA GLU A 219 2.07 7.67 -5.11
C GLU A 219 3.49 7.09 -5.16
N ARG A 220 4.49 7.91 -5.50
CA ARG A 220 5.90 7.54 -5.59
C ARG A 220 6.70 8.16 -4.46
N ALA A 221 7.64 7.41 -3.90
CA ALA A 221 8.62 7.89 -2.94
C ALA A 221 9.93 8.17 -3.67
N LEU A 222 10.30 9.44 -3.79
CA LEU A 222 11.49 9.88 -4.54
C LEU A 222 11.54 9.31 -5.98
N GLY A 223 10.38 9.21 -6.64
CA GLY A 223 10.24 8.67 -7.99
C GLY A 223 10.06 7.15 -8.09
N VAL A 224 10.24 6.41 -6.98
CA VAL A 224 10.05 4.96 -6.92
C VAL A 224 8.57 4.63 -6.64
N PRO A 225 7.91 3.76 -7.42
CA PRO A 225 6.57 3.27 -7.12
C PRO A 225 6.50 2.66 -5.71
N THR A 226 5.54 3.11 -4.90
CA THR A 226 5.36 2.61 -3.53
C THR A 226 4.34 1.48 -3.48
N VAL A 227 4.44 0.62 -2.45
CA VAL A 227 3.33 -0.25 -2.07
C VAL A 227 2.17 0.61 -1.57
N ARG A 228 0.97 0.36 -2.09
CA ARG A 228 -0.26 1.06 -1.67
C ARG A 228 -1.06 0.18 -0.71
N ILE A 229 -1.49 0.76 0.41
CA ILE A 229 -2.26 0.11 1.45
C ILE A 229 -3.60 0.84 1.59
N GLU A 230 -4.68 0.14 1.28
CA GLU A 230 -6.05 0.65 1.37
C GLU A 230 -6.72 0.08 2.61
N ILE A 231 -7.11 0.94 3.55
CA ILE A 231 -7.73 0.55 4.82
C ILE A 231 -9.21 0.94 4.82
N LYS A 232 -10.02 0.07 5.42
CA LYS A 232 -11.45 0.30 5.69
C LYS A 232 -11.77 -0.02 7.13
N PHE A 233 -12.52 0.85 7.79
CA PHE A 233 -12.99 0.66 9.16
C PHE A 233 -14.38 0.00 9.22
#